data_AF-K1Z6U0-F1
#
_entry.id   AF-K1Z6U0-F1
#
_cell.length_a   1.000
_cell.length_b   1.000
_cell.length_c   1.000
_cell.angle_alpha   90.00
_cell.angle_beta   90.00
_cell.angle_gamma   90.00
#
_symmetry.space_group_name_H-M   'P 1'
#
loop_
_entity.id
_entity.type
_entity.pdbx_description
1 polymer ?
#
loop_
_entity_poly.entity_id
_entity_poly.type
_entity_poly.pdbx_seq_one_letter_code
_entity_poly.pdbx_strand_id
1 'polypeptide(L)' 'MALQPHHVSVTLMKLGYIDTPMTYGRISKKIAASPVAAAKACLRAVEKNRGVYYFPGAWRLVMWIVRCMPNFVLRRI' A
#
# COMPACT_ATOMS: atom_id res chain seq x y z
N MET A 1 -9.48 11.58 -2.59
CA MET A 1 -9.25 12.42 -1.42
C MET A 1 -8.22 13.46 -1.83
N ALA A 2 -8.69 14.51 -2.50
CA ALA A 2 -7.87 15.65 -2.89
C ALA A 2 -8.18 16.77 -1.89
N LEU A 3 -7.18 17.52 -1.47
CA LEU A 3 -7.40 18.80 -0.81
C LEU A 3 -7.84 19.78 -1.91
N GLN A 4 -9.13 19.70 -2.25
CA GLN A 4 -9.74 20.44 -3.35
C GLN A 4 -9.67 21.99 -3.26
N PRO A 5 -9.49 22.65 -2.10
CA PRO A 5 -9.47 24.11 -2.10
C PRO A 5 -8.22 24.72 -2.76
N HIS A 6 -7.13 23.97 -2.93
CA HIS A 6 -5.82 24.51 -3.31
C HIS A 6 -5.23 23.93 -4.61
N HIS A 7 -6.02 23.22 -5.44
CA HIS A 7 -5.50 22.53 -6.63
C HIS A 7 -4.38 21.50 -6.34
N VAL A 8 -4.33 20.95 -5.12
CA VAL A 8 -3.34 19.94 -4.73
C VAL A 8 -3.96 18.54 -4.73
N SER A 9 -3.36 17.62 -5.47
CA SER A 9 -3.70 16.20 -5.41
C SER A 9 -2.86 15.47 -4.37
N VAL A 10 -3.51 14.65 -3.53
CA VAL A 10 -2.86 13.84 -2.50
C VAL A 10 -3.12 12.37 -2.82
N THR A 11 -2.04 11.59 -2.86
CA THR A 11 -2.07 10.14 -3.10
C THR A 11 -1.59 9.41 -1.87
N LEU A 12 -2.46 8.62 -1.24
CA LEU A 12 -2.07 7.77 -0.10
C LEU A 12 -1.50 6.44 -0.61
N MET A 13 -0.20 6.25 -0.44
CA MET A 13 0.49 5.01 -0.77
C MET A 13 0.47 4.05 0.43
N LYS A 14 -0.30 2.96 0.30
CA LYS A 14 -0.30 1.85 1.26
C LYS A 14 0.64 0.76 0.76
N LEU A 15 1.90 0.87 1.18
CA LEU A 15 2.95 -0.07 0.83
C LEU A 15 2.93 -1.25 1.82
N GLY A 16 3.03 -2.46 1.29
CA GLY A 16 3.39 -3.65 2.05
C GLY A 16 4.88 -3.62 2.40
N TYR A 17 5.45 -4.77 2.70
CA TYR A 17 6.87 -4.85 3.05
C TYR A 17 7.76 -4.56 1.84
N ILE A 18 8.80 -3.76 2.06
CA ILE A 18 9.79 -3.35 1.05
C ILE A 18 11.16 -3.74 1.57
N ASP A 19 12.08 -4.20 0.73
CA ASP A 19 13.45 -4.59 1.12
C ASP A 19 14.33 -3.35 1.38
N THR A 20 14.13 -2.70 2.53
CA THR A 20 14.91 -1.55 3.01
C THR A 20 15.56 -1.89 4.36
N PRO A 21 16.54 -1.10 4.84
CA PRO A 21 17.16 -1.34 6.15
C PRO A 21 16.15 -1.41 7.31
N MET A 22 14.98 -0.78 7.18
CA MET A 22 13.90 -0.81 8.17
C MET A 22 13.29 -2.22 8.38
N THR A 23 13.27 -3.04 7.33
CA THR A 23 12.62 -4.37 7.29
C THR A 23 13.62 -5.51 7.12
N TYR A 24 14.87 -5.18 6.78
CA TYR A 24 15.97 -6.12 6.62
C TYR A 24 16.13 -6.99 7.88
N GLY A 25 16.22 -8.32 7.70
CA GLY A 25 16.35 -9.29 8.79
C GLY A 25 15.09 -9.54 9.63
N ARG A 26 14.06 -8.69 9.52
CA ARG A 26 12.77 -8.89 10.21
C ARG A 26 11.74 -9.60 9.36
N ILE A 27 11.86 -9.47 8.03
CA ILE A 27 10.89 -9.97 7.06
C ILE A 27 11.62 -10.73 5.97
N SER A 28 11.07 -11.88 5.57
CA SER A 28 11.64 -12.69 4.51
C SER A 28 11.72 -11.88 3.22
N LYS A 29 12.88 -11.91 2.55
CA LYS A 29 13.09 -11.28 1.23
C LYS A 29 12.10 -11.74 0.17
N LYS A 30 11.50 -12.93 0.33
CA LYS A 30 10.47 -13.44 -0.59
C LYS A 30 9.15 -12.67 -0.50
N ILE A 31 8.89 -12.03 0.63
CA ILE A 31 7.67 -11.27 0.91
C ILE A 31 7.90 -9.76 0.69
N ALA A 32 9.14 -9.30 0.90
CA ALA A 32 9.52 -7.91 0.70
C ALA A 32 9.62 -7.57 -0.80
N ALA A 33 8.96 -6.49 -1.21
CA ALA A 33 9.06 -5.96 -2.56
C ALA A 33 10.34 -5.15 -2.78
N SER A 34 10.85 -5.10 -4.01
CA SER A 34 11.99 -4.25 -4.35
C SER A 34 11.69 -2.76 -4.11
N PRO A 35 12.59 -2.00 -3.47
CA PRO A 35 12.46 -0.55 -3.31
C PRO A 35 12.27 0.20 -4.64
N VAL A 36 12.97 -0.25 -5.68
CA VAL A 36 12.87 0.35 -7.02
C VAL A 36 11.47 0.16 -7.61
N ALA A 37 10.87 -1.03 -7.39
CA ALA A 37 9.51 -1.30 -7.82
C ALA A 37 8.49 -0.47 -7.04
N ALA A 38 8.70 -0.29 -5.73
CA ALA A 38 7.87 0.58 -4.90
C ALA A 38 7.93 2.04 -5.37
N ALA A 39 9.13 2.56 -5.65
CA ALA A 39 9.32 3.92 -6.16
C ALA A 39 8.60 4.14 -7.51
N LYS A 40 8.76 3.20 -8.45
CA LYS A 40 8.03 3.24 -9.75
C LYS A 40 6.52 3.21 -9.56
N ALA A 41 6.02 2.47 -8.57
CA ALA A 41 4.60 2.43 -8.25
C ALA A 41 4.10 3.76 -7.65
N CYS A 42 4.88 4.40 -6.78
CA CYS A 42 4.57 5.74 -6.26
C CYS A 42 4.44 6.76 -7.39
N LEU A 43 5.44 6.83 -8.29
CA LEU A 43 5.42 7.77 -9.43
C LEU A 43 4.19 7.58 -10.31
N ARG A 44 3.90 6.33 -10.71
CA ARG A 44 2.71 6.00 -11.52
C ARG A 44 1.39 6.32 -10.81
N ALA A 45 1.34 6.23 -9.48
CA ALA A 45 0.13 6.54 -8.71
C ALA A 45 -0.14 8.04 -8.67
N VAL A 46 0.93 8.84 -8.52
CA VAL A 46 0.87 10.31 -8.56
C VAL A 46 0.45 10.79 -9.96
N GLU A 47 1.08 10.28 -11.03
CA GLU A 47 0.72 10.60 -12.43
C GLU A 47 -0.76 10.31 -12.72
N LYS A 48 -1.31 9.24 -12.12
CA LYS A 48 -2.70 8.83 -12.32
C LYS A 48 -3.69 9.49 -11.35
N ASN A 49 -3.26 10.47 -10.55
CA ASN A 49 -4.08 11.17 -9.55
C ASN A 49 -4.93 10.21 -8.69
N ARG A 50 -4.34 9.08 -8.26
CA ARG A 50 -5.07 8.06 -7.49
C ARG A 50 -5.17 8.49 -6.03
N GLY A 51 -6.38 8.51 -5.46
CA GLY A 51 -6.53 8.89 -4.05
C GLY A 51 -5.87 7.92 -3.05
N VAL A 52 -6.02 6.60 -3.26
CA VAL A 52 -5.37 5.56 -2.45
C VAL A 52 -4.82 4.48 -3.38
N TYR A 53 -3.59 4.06 -3.14
CA TYR A 53 -2.91 3.06 -3.96
C TYR A 53 -2.23 2.00 -3.10
N TYR A 54 -2.37 0.72 -3.47
CA TYR A 54 -1.82 -0.42 -2.75
C TYR A 54 -0.65 -1.03 -3.53
N PHE A 55 0.48 -1.25 -2.89
CA PHE A 55 1.64 -1.90 -3.49
C PHE A 55 2.32 -2.85 -2.48
N PRO A 56 2.77 -4.06 -2.86
CA PRO A 56 2.56 -4.72 -4.15
C PRO A 56 1.07 -5.02 -4.40
N GLY A 57 0.67 -5.18 -5.66
CA GLY A 57 -0.75 -5.31 -6.05
C GLY A 57 -1.51 -6.42 -5.32
N ALA A 58 -0.81 -7.46 -4.86
CA ALA A 58 -1.35 -8.53 -4.02
C ALA A 58 -1.96 -8.01 -2.70
N TRP A 59 -1.44 -6.91 -2.14
CA TRP A 59 -1.97 -6.30 -0.91
C TRP A 59 -3.39 -5.76 -1.09
N ARG A 60 -3.78 -5.45 -2.33
CA ARG A 60 -5.18 -5.10 -2.65
C ARG A 60 -6.10 -6.28 -2.36
N LEU A 61 -5.68 -7.52 -2.68
CA LEU A 61 -6.47 -8.72 -2.40
C LEU A 61 -6.56 -8.99 -0.90
N VAL A 62 -5.46 -8.84 -0.17
CA VAL A 62 -5.44 -8.97 1.30
C VAL A 62 -6.40 -7.97 1.96
N MET A 63 -6.34 -6.69 1.57
CA MET A 63 -7.26 -5.67 2.07
C MET A 63 -8.72 -5.92 1.67
N TRP A 64 -8.96 -6.53 0.51
CA TRP A 64 -10.29 -6.98 0.10
C TRP A 64 -10.81 -8.09 1.02
N ILE A 65 -9.99 -9.10 1.31
CA ILE A 65 -10.35 -10.19 2.24
C ILE A 65 -10.65 -9.60 3.63
N VAL A 66 -9.78 -8.72 4.15
CA VAL A 66 -10.00 -8.04 5.43
C VAL A 66 -11.30 -7.25 5.44
N ARG A 67 -11.64 -6.55 4.34
CA ARG A 67 -12.87 -5.76 4.24
C ARG A 67 -14.13 -6.63 4.11
N CYS A 68 -14.02 -7.81 3.51
CA CYS A 68 -15.10 -8.79 3.45
C CYS A 68 -15.26 -9.59 4.74
N MET A 69 -14.29 -9.53 5.66
CA MET A 69 -14.31 -10.27 6.90
C MET A 69 -15.32 -9.62 7.89
N PRO A 70 -16.32 -10.37 8.39
CA PRO A 70 -17.33 -9.82 9.29
C PRO A 70 -16.72 -9.43 10.65
N ASN A 71 -17.25 -8.36 11.25
CA ASN A 71 -16.77 -7.75 12.50
C ASN A 71 -16.60 -8.72 13.68
N PHE A 72 -17.25 -9.89 13.66
CA PHE A 72 -17.10 -10.91 14.70
C PHE A 72 -15.73 -11.62 14.64
N VAL A 73 -15.16 -11.80 13.45
CA VAL A 73 -13.83 -12.43 13.29
C VAL A 73 -12.75 -11.43 13.65
N LEU A 74 -12.89 -10.16 13.25
CA LEU A 74 -11.92 -9.10 13.56
C LEU A 74 -11.80 -8.85 15.08
N ARG A 75 -12.87 -9.06 15.85
CA ARG A 75 -12.86 -8.93 17.32
C ARG A 75 -12.23 -10.10 18.06
N ARG A 76 -11.97 -11.22 17.38
CA ARG A 76 -11.38 -12.43 17.98
C ARG A 76 -9.87 -12.59 17.74
N ILE A 77 -9.30 -11.76 16.87
CA ILE A 77 -7.85 -11.70 16.58
C ILE A 77 -7.27 -10.54 17.38
#